data_AF-A0A255T5U7-F1
#
_entry.id   AF-A0A255T5U7-F1
#
_cell.length_a   1.000
_cell.length_b   1.000
_cell.length_c   1.000
_cell.angle_alpha   90.00
_cell.angle_beta   90.00
_cell.angle_gamma   90.00
#
_symmetry.space_group_name_H-M   'P 1'
#
loop_
_entity.id
_entity.type
_entity.pdbx_description
1 polymer ?
#
loop_
_entity_poly.entity_id
_entity_poly.type
_entity_poly.pdbx_seq_one_letter_code
_entity_poly.pdbx_strand_id
1 'polypeptide(L)'
;MLFTSTTGVFAQFSIQKALRYDYLSERWSDYQQETKYGLLDFSRRYFKDTISVAEMKEAFFKYKDVKFMASPYEGFDSIMRLGSIGEGVMLLSPLRNHARKEIRESRGVWRWFGSPRLVNLLDKNGTPQEALLKKIKDDELKKMMNGEIISLKSPRRYMGYVISPAASMEVYMDGKLIGRSPSVNYSDFFAYANHYSNVLDGEWYHDVSGGARLLGVLQGMNTMIHAKTSEKTFSVLLYAKTYPRSKRVTYTIDLLLPNNPDKETENLFMSLKDFVESLPSKSFAPYYTTDLRLMTGRYYKVTVNKCGWLIQDYLDL
;
A
#
# COMPACT_ATOMS: atom_id res chain seq x y z
N MET A 1 20.52 3.30 23.76
CA MET A 1 19.49 4.36 23.72
C MET A 1 19.93 5.39 22.71
N LEU A 2 19.38 5.36 21.49
CA LEU A 2 19.58 6.43 20.51
C LEU A 2 18.33 7.31 20.58
N PHE A 3 18.45 8.46 21.24
CA PHE A 3 17.47 9.53 21.17
C PHE A 3 17.61 10.19 19.80
N THR A 4 16.81 9.75 18.83
CA THR A 4 16.54 10.58 17.65
C THR A 4 15.67 11.74 18.13
N SER A 5 16.26 12.93 18.26
CA SER A 5 15.50 14.09 18.72
C SER A 5 14.41 14.41 17.68
N THR A 6 13.16 14.50 18.13
CA THR A 6 12.00 14.89 17.31
C THR A 6 12.26 16.20 16.58
N THR A 7 13.05 17.10 17.17
CA THR A 7 13.49 18.37 16.58
C THR A 7 14.26 18.22 15.26
N GLY A 8 15.04 17.14 15.07
CA GLY A 8 15.75 16.89 13.81
C GLY A 8 14.80 16.54 12.65
N VAL A 9 13.70 15.83 12.95
CA VAL A 9 12.68 15.42 11.97
C VAL A 9 11.87 16.64 11.50
N PHE A 10 11.59 17.59 12.39
CA PHE A 10 10.93 18.86 12.04
C PHE A 10 11.86 19.83 11.29
N ALA A 11 13.15 19.88 11.63
CA ALA A 11 14.11 20.84 11.05
C ALA A 11 14.60 20.48 9.64
N GLN A 12 14.52 19.21 9.24
CA GLN A 12 14.97 18.74 7.93
C GLN A 12 14.12 19.25 6.75
N PHE A 13 13.01 19.95 7.01
CA PHE A 13 12.10 20.49 6.00
C PHE A 13 12.28 22.00 5.73
N SER A 14 13.47 22.53 5.96
CA SER A 14 13.90 23.80 5.35
C SER A 14 14.32 23.62 3.88
N ILE A 15 13.64 22.77 3.09
CA ILE A 15 13.83 22.73 1.63
C ILE A 15 12.84 23.73 1.02
N GLN A 16 13.16 25.01 1.15
CA GLN A 16 12.48 26.13 0.49
C GLN A 16 12.51 26.05 -1.06
N LYS A 17 13.10 25.01 -1.65
CA LYS A 17 13.18 24.82 -3.11
C LYS A 17 12.15 23.85 -3.71
N ALA A 18 11.45 23.02 -2.93
CA ALA A 18 10.66 21.88 -3.47
C ALA A 18 9.12 22.00 -3.35
N LEU A 19 8.58 22.97 -2.60
CA LEU A 19 7.14 23.16 -2.41
C LEU A 19 6.62 24.40 -3.15
N ARG A 20 6.94 24.53 -4.44
CA ARG A 20 6.26 25.53 -5.29
C ARG A 20 4.90 24.96 -5.70
N TYR A 21 3.83 25.75 -5.58
CA TYR A 21 2.49 25.34 -6.02
C TYR A 21 2.47 24.85 -7.47
N ASP A 22 3.28 25.45 -8.34
CA ASP A 22 3.44 25.04 -9.74
C ASP A 22 3.95 23.59 -9.88
N TYR A 23 4.92 23.19 -9.04
CA TYR A 23 5.46 21.82 -9.04
C TYR A 23 4.40 20.82 -8.59
N LEU A 24 3.66 21.12 -7.51
CA LEU A 24 2.60 20.22 -7.04
C LEU A 24 1.46 20.10 -8.05
N SER A 25 1.15 21.17 -8.78
CA SER A 25 0.16 21.16 -9.86
C SER A 25 0.60 20.31 -11.05
N GLU A 26 1.85 20.45 -11.49
CA GLU A 26 2.46 19.62 -12.54
C GLU A 26 2.43 18.14 -12.13
N ARG A 27 2.92 17.81 -10.93
CA ARG A 27 2.91 16.45 -10.39
C ARG A 27 1.51 15.88 -10.26
N TRP A 28 0.53 16.70 -9.93
CA TRP A 28 -0.87 16.28 -9.87
C TRP A 28 -1.38 15.86 -11.24
N SER A 29 -1.08 16.66 -12.28
CA SER A 29 -1.43 16.31 -13.67
C SER A 29 -0.80 14.99 -14.10
N ASP A 30 0.49 14.79 -13.85
CA ASP A 30 1.21 13.56 -14.20
C ASP A 30 0.64 12.35 -13.46
N TYR A 31 0.46 12.47 -12.14
CA TYR A 31 -0.16 11.44 -11.31
C TYR A 31 -1.54 11.07 -11.83
N GLN A 32 -2.36 12.05 -12.22
CA GLN A 32 -3.67 11.79 -12.79
C GLN A 32 -3.60 11.05 -14.13
N GLN A 33 -2.59 11.31 -14.96
CA GLN A 33 -2.39 10.59 -16.22
C GLN A 33 -1.94 9.14 -15.97
N GLU A 34 -0.98 8.92 -15.07
CA GLU A 34 -0.51 7.58 -14.71
C GLU A 34 -1.60 6.73 -14.05
N THR A 35 -2.43 7.35 -13.21
CA THR A 35 -3.54 6.68 -12.53
C THR A 35 -4.85 6.69 -13.32
N LYS A 36 -4.89 7.35 -14.50
CA LYS A 36 -6.09 7.45 -15.36
C LYS A 36 -6.59 6.07 -15.79
N TYR A 37 -5.64 5.19 -16.13
CA TYR A 37 -5.88 3.80 -16.49
C TYR A 37 -5.75 2.87 -15.27
N GLY A 38 -5.83 3.45 -14.07
CA GLY A 38 -5.94 2.71 -12.83
C GLY A 38 -6.99 1.62 -12.98
N LEU A 39 -6.68 0.48 -12.38
CA LEU A 39 -7.25 -0.85 -12.53
C LEU A 39 -8.78 -1.00 -12.35
N LEU A 40 -9.62 0.00 -12.63
CA LEU A 40 -11.08 0.00 -12.43
C LEU A 40 -11.77 -1.29 -12.88
N ASP A 41 -11.46 -1.80 -14.08
CA ASP A 41 -12.04 -3.05 -14.55
C ASP A 41 -11.45 -4.29 -13.87
N PHE A 42 -10.15 -4.27 -13.56
CA PHE A 42 -9.48 -5.30 -12.77
C PHE A 42 -10.00 -5.36 -11.33
N SER A 43 -10.09 -4.22 -10.64
CA SER A 43 -10.59 -4.09 -9.28
C SER A 43 -12.05 -4.52 -9.23
N ARG A 44 -12.89 -4.09 -10.18
CA ARG A 44 -14.29 -4.56 -10.26
C ARG A 44 -14.42 -6.06 -10.46
N ARG A 45 -13.50 -6.68 -11.21
CA ARG A 45 -13.58 -8.10 -11.54
C ARG A 45 -13.10 -9.00 -10.40
N TYR A 46 -11.99 -8.66 -9.75
CA TYR A 46 -11.35 -9.52 -8.74
C TYR A 46 -11.47 -9.01 -7.31
N PHE A 47 -11.59 -7.69 -7.10
CA PHE A 47 -11.65 -7.05 -5.79
C PHE A 47 -13.04 -6.48 -5.53
N LYS A 48 -14.01 -7.38 -5.38
CA LYS A 48 -15.44 -7.05 -5.37
C LYS A 48 -15.91 -6.37 -4.08
N ASP A 49 -15.19 -6.63 -2.98
CA ASP A 49 -15.55 -6.13 -1.66
C ASP A 49 -14.52 -5.11 -1.15
N THR A 50 -14.98 -4.21 -0.30
CA THR A 50 -14.14 -3.23 0.38
C THR A 50 -14.16 -3.54 1.88
N ILE A 51 -12.99 -3.46 2.53
CA ILE A 51 -12.91 -3.56 3.99
C ILE A 51 -13.66 -2.36 4.57
N SER A 52 -14.67 -2.63 5.40
CA SER A 52 -15.50 -1.57 5.95
C SER A 52 -14.73 -0.69 6.93
N VAL A 53 -15.18 0.55 7.12
CA VAL A 53 -14.59 1.47 8.11
C VAL A 53 -14.66 0.89 9.53
N ALA A 54 -15.71 0.12 9.84
CA ALA A 54 -15.84 -0.57 11.12
C ALA A 54 -14.73 -1.61 11.31
N GLU A 55 -14.53 -2.50 10.32
CA GLU A 55 -13.44 -3.49 10.34
C GLU A 55 -12.05 -2.82 10.43
N MET A 56 -11.88 -1.67 9.77
CA MET A 56 -10.63 -0.91 9.86
C MET A 56 -10.38 -0.35 11.27
N LYS A 57 -11.41 0.22 11.91
CA LYS A 57 -11.30 0.70 13.30
C LYS A 57 -11.00 -0.43 14.27
N GLU A 58 -11.70 -1.56 14.15
CA GLU A 58 -11.44 -2.75 14.96
C GLU A 58 -10.01 -3.27 14.76
N ALA A 59 -9.55 -3.33 13.51
CA ALA A 59 -8.19 -3.74 13.18
C ALA A 59 -7.14 -2.81 13.81
N PHE A 60 -7.35 -1.50 13.82
CA PHE A 60 -6.46 -0.56 14.50
C PHE A 60 -6.30 -0.90 15.99
N PHE A 61 -7.41 -1.00 16.73
CA PHE A 61 -7.33 -1.27 18.18
C PHE A 61 -6.75 -2.65 18.49
N LYS A 62 -6.94 -3.62 17.59
CA LYS A 62 -6.38 -4.97 17.75
C LYS A 62 -4.89 -5.06 17.42
N TYR A 63 -4.40 -4.30 16.44
CA TYR A 63 -3.09 -4.54 15.83
C TYR A 63 -2.07 -3.39 15.93
N LYS A 64 -2.45 -2.19 16.37
CA LYS A 64 -1.55 -1.02 16.40
C LYS A 64 -0.24 -1.21 17.18
N ASP A 65 -0.22 -2.11 18.18
CA ASP A 65 0.96 -2.41 19.00
C ASP A 65 1.53 -3.82 18.73
N VAL A 66 1.01 -4.53 17.71
CA VAL A 66 1.37 -5.92 17.43
C VAL A 66 2.55 -5.99 16.45
N LYS A 67 3.60 -6.71 16.83
CA LYS A 67 4.70 -7.05 15.92
C LYS A 67 4.35 -8.28 15.11
N PHE A 68 4.31 -8.14 13.79
CA PHE A 68 4.06 -9.26 12.91
C PHE A 68 5.36 -10.02 12.58
N MET A 69 5.47 -11.26 13.06
CA MET A 69 6.62 -12.14 12.81
C MET A 69 6.49 -12.95 11.51
N ALA A 70 5.26 -13.24 11.10
CA ALA A 70 4.97 -13.99 9.89
C ALA A 70 5.31 -13.18 8.64
N SER A 71 5.83 -13.81 7.59
CA SER A 71 6.16 -13.13 6.34
C SER A 71 4.89 -12.67 5.61
N PRO A 72 4.87 -11.52 4.91
CA PRO A 72 3.74 -11.15 4.05
C PRO A 72 3.57 -12.10 2.84
N TYR A 73 4.58 -12.92 2.54
CA TYR A 73 4.55 -13.94 1.48
C TYR A 73 4.07 -15.32 1.97
N GLU A 74 3.88 -15.48 3.27
CA GLU A 74 3.53 -16.76 3.88
C GLU A 74 2.16 -17.26 3.41
N GLY A 75 2.08 -18.52 3.01
CA GLY A 75 0.84 -19.14 2.50
C GLY A 75 0.51 -18.82 1.04
N PHE A 76 1.32 -18.02 0.34
CA PHE A 76 1.10 -17.66 -1.07
C PHE A 76 2.25 -18.10 -1.98
N ASP A 77 1.92 -18.41 -3.23
CA ASP A 77 2.92 -18.54 -4.29
C ASP A 77 3.68 -17.22 -4.42
N SER A 78 5.01 -17.27 -4.36
CA SER A 78 5.86 -16.08 -4.37
C SER A 78 6.53 -15.88 -5.72
N ILE A 79 6.61 -14.61 -6.15
CA ILE A 79 7.31 -14.19 -7.37
C ILE A 79 8.63 -13.52 -6.96
N MET A 80 9.72 -13.94 -7.61
CA MET A 80 11.03 -13.29 -7.59
C MET A 80 11.21 -12.56 -8.93
N ARG A 81 11.59 -11.29 -8.95
CA ARG A 81 12.24 -10.71 -10.14
C ARG A 81 13.74 -10.62 -9.84
N LEU A 82 14.55 -9.95 -10.66
CA LEU A 82 16.02 -9.96 -10.57
C LEU A 82 16.53 -9.66 -9.13
N GLY A 83 16.87 -10.69 -8.35
CA GLY A 83 17.29 -10.53 -6.95
C GLY A 83 16.78 -11.64 -6.01
N SER A 84 16.61 -11.28 -4.72
CA SER A 84 16.20 -12.15 -3.62
C SER A 84 14.74 -12.62 -3.71
N ILE A 85 14.38 -13.62 -2.90
CA ILE A 85 13.01 -14.18 -2.85
C ILE A 85 12.05 -13.12 -2.28
N GLY A 86 10.89 -12.92 -2.93
CA GLY A 86 9.80 -12.10 -2.40
C GLY A 86 9.74 -10.70 -2.99
N GLU A 87 9.40 -10.60 -4.27
CA GLU A 87 9.00 -9.34 -4.92
C GLU A 87 7.49 -9.24 -5.13
N GLY A 88 6.76 -10.33 -4.96
CA GLY A 88 5.31 -10.34 -5.00
C GLY A 88 4.71 -11.68 -4.62
N VAL A 89 3.38 -11.69 -4.51
CA VAL A 89 2.57 -12.91 -4.29
C VAL A 89 1.59 -13.09 -5.44
N MET A 90 1.35 -14.32 -5.85
CA MET A 90 0.22 -14.67 -6.72
C MET A 90 -1.00 -14.97 -5.84
N LEU A 91 -2.09 -14.23 -6.04
CA LEU A 91 -3.33 -14.42 -5.28
C LEU A 91 -4.09 -15.68 -5.72
N LEU A 92 -3.96 -16.01 -7.00
CA LEU A 92 -4.49 -17.24 -7.60
C LEU A 92 -3.30 -18.06 -8.06
N SER A 93 -2.98 -19.11 -7.31
CA SER A 93 -1.86 -20.00 -7.65
C SER A 93 -2.20 -20.82 -8.89
N PRO A 94 -1.34 -20.80 -9.93
CA PRO A 94 -1.44 -21.70 -11.09
C PRO A 94 -1.36 -23.19 -10.69
N LEU A 95 -0.74 -23.51 -9.56
CA LEU A 95 -0.59 -24.87 -9.06
C LEU A 95 -1.92 -25.52 -8.69
N ARG A 96 -2.94 -24.73 -8.34
CA ARG A 96 -4.27 -25.24 -7.93
C ARG A 96 -4.95 -26.10 -8.99
N ASN A 97 -4.60 -25.92 -10.26
CA ASN A 97 -5.19 -26.66 -11.37
C ASN A 97 -4.39 -27.93 -11.75
N HIS A 98 -3.31 -28.26 -11.02
CA HIS A 98 -2.49 -29.43 -11.32
C HIS A 98 -3.26 -30.75 -11.07
N ALA A 99 -3.05 -31.78 -11.89
CA ALA A 99 -3.73 -33.08 -11.73
C ALA A 99 -3.35 -33.81 -10.42
N ARG A 100 -2.06 -33.77 -10.05
CA ARG A 100 -1.54 -34.35 -8.80
C ARG A 100 -1.83 -33.47 -7.59
N LYS A 101 -2.44 -34.05 -6.56
CA LYS A 101 -2.80 -33.40 -5.29
C LYS A 101 -1.60 -32.77 -4.57
N GLU A 102 -0.48 -33.50 -4.50
CA GLU A 102 0.75 -33.05 -3.83
C GLU A 102 1.26 -31.70 -4.39
N ILE A 103 1.10 -31.47 -5.69
CA ILE A 103 1.51 -30.22 -6.35
C ILE A 103 0.48 -29.11 -6.09
N ARG A 104 -0.82 -29.44 -6.11
CA ARG A 104 -1.88 -28.47 -5.78
C ARG A 104 -1.78 -27.91 -4.37
N GLU A 105 -1.30 -28.72 -3.43
CA GLU A 105 -1.14 -28.37 -2.02
C GLU A 105 0.23 -27.76 -1.70
N SER A 106 1.13 -27.71 -2.69
CA SER A 106 2.43 -27.07 -2.56
C SER A 106 2.34 -25.56 -2.83
N ARG A 107 3.30 -24.82 -2.27
CA ARG A 107 3.52 -23.40 -2.55
C ARG A 107 4.61 -23.25 -3.61
N GLY A 108 4.29 -22.55 -4.70
CA GLY A 108 5.22 -22.28 -5.79
C GLY A 108 6.13 -21.09 -5.49
N VAL A 109 7.42 -21.25 -5.80
CA VAL A 109 8.35 -20.12 -5.92
C VAL A 109 8.65 -19.93 -7.40
N TRP A 110 8.28 -18.77 -7.91
CA TRP A 110 8.32 -18.42 -9.32
C TRP A 110 9.37 -17.35 -9.57
N ARG A 111 10.22 -17.52 -10.57
CA ARG A 111 11.14 -16.48 -11.05
C ARG A 111 10.56 -15.83 -12.30
N TRP A 112 10.48 -14.52 -12.33
CA TRP A 112 9.98 -13.75 -13.45
C TRP A 112 11.14 -13.27 -14.33
N PHE A 113 11.13 -13.71 -15.59
CA PHE A 113 12.08 -13.25 -16.63
C PHE A 113 11.34 -13.17 -17.97
N GLY A 114 10.52 -12.13 -18.14
CA GLY A 114 9.55 -12.02 -19.24
C GLY A 114 8.32 -12.93 -19.09
N SER A 115 8.47 -14.10 -18.45
CA SER A 115 7.39 -14.98 -17.99
C SER A 115 7.75 -15.63 -16.63
N PRO A 116 6.77 -15.99 -15.78
CA PRO A 116 7.00 -16.77 -14.57
C PRO A 116 7.52 -18.17 -14.91
N ARG A 117 8.58 -18.58 -14.23
CA ARG A 117 9.12 -19.94 -14.27
C ARG A 117 9.13 -20.52 -12.87
N LEU A 118 8.57 -21.70 -12.68
CA LEU A 118 8.61 -22.38 -11.39
C LEU A 118 10.06 -22.81 -11.10
N VAL A 119 10.61 -22.35 -9.99
CA VAL A 119 11.99 -22.66 -9.59
C VAL A 119 12.07 -23.44 -8.28
N ASN A 120 11.01 -23.43 -7.47
CA ASN A 120 10.91 -24.25 -6.28
C ASN A 120 9.46 -24.60 -5.94
N LEU A 121 9.27 -25.70 -5.23
CA LEU A 121 8.02 -26.08 -4.56
C LEU A 121 8.30 -26.24 -3.09
N LEU A 122 7.43 -25.69 -2.26
CA LEU A 122 7.55 -25.76 -0.81
C LEU A 122 6.29 -26.42 -0.25
N ASP A 123 6.45 -27.29 0.74
CA ASP A 123 5.30 -27.82 1.47
C ASP A 123 4.69 -26.77 2.42
N LYS A 124 3.67 -27.18 3.17
CA LYS A 124 2.98 -26.34 4.17
C LYS A 124 3.90 -25.81 5.28
N ASN A 125 5.05 -26.46 5.50
CA ASN A 125 6.04 -26.06 6.51
C ASN A 125 7.18 -25.23 5.88
N GLY A 126 7.12 -24.93 4.58
CA GLY A 126 8.16 -24.21 3.86
C GLY A 126 9.36 -25.07 3.44
N THR A 127 9.26 -26.40 3.51
CA THR A 127 10.37 -27.30 3.15
C THR A 127 10.41 -27.55 1.63
N PRO A 128 11.57 -27.40 0.96
CA PRO A 128 11.74 -27.69 -0.46
C PRO A 128 11.36 -29.11 -0.89
N GLN A 129 10.63 -29.22 -1.99
CA GLN A 129 10.12 -30.47 -2.59
C GLN A 129 10.78 -30.74 -3.95
N GLU A 130 12.11 -30.86 -3.99
CA GLU A 130 12.88 -31.00 -5.24
C GLU A 130 12.49 -32.22 -6.08
N ALA A 131 12.22 -33.35 -5.43
CA ALA A 131 11.81 -34.58 -6.10
C ALA A 131 10.44 -34.43 -6.76
N LEU A 132 9.55 -33.63 -6.18
CA LEU A 132 8.24 -33.34 -6.75
C LEU A 132 8.38 -32.38 -7.94
N LEU A 133 9.20 -31.33 -7.80
CA LEU A 133 9.47 -30.36 -8.86
C LEU A 133 10.03 -31.03 -10.12
N LYS A 134 11.00 -31.94 -9.99
CA LYS A 134 11.60 -32.69 -11.11
C LYS A 134 10.59 -33.56 -11.88
N LYS A 135 9.45 -33.90 -11.27
CA LYS A 135 8.40 -34.71 -11.89
C LYS A 135 7.37 -33.88 -12.66
N ILE A 136 7.46 -32.55 -12.66
CA ILE A 136 6.59 -31.66 -13.43
C ILE A 136 7.24 -31.41 -14.78
N LYS A 137 6.53 -31.73 -15.86
CA LYS A 137 7.03 -31.48 -17.21
C LYS A 137 6.80 -30.02 -17.60
N ASP A 138 7.68 -29.44 -18.41
CA ASP A 138 7.54 -28.06 -18.88
C ASP A 138 6.20 -27.79 -19.57
N ASP A 139 5.69 -28.75 -20.33
CA ASP A 139 4.39 -28.59 -21.00
C ASP A 139 3.20 -28.65 -20.03
N GLU A 140 3.34 -29.32 -18.88
CA GLU A 140 2.36 -29.26 -17.79
C GLU A 140 2.37 -27.85 -17.17
N LEU A 141 3.56 -27.29 -16.90
CA LEU A 141 3.70 -25.93 -16.39
C LEU A 141 3.09 -24.89 -17.34
N LYS A 142 3.36 -24.99 -18.65
CA LYS A 142 2.78 -24.07 -19.64
C LYS A 142 1.26 -24.12 -19.64
N LYS A 143 0.68 -25.32 -19.62
CA LYS A 143 -0.79 -25.50 -19.60
C LYS A 143 -1.43 -24.93 -18.34
N MET A 144 -0.78 -25.07 -17.18
CA MET A 144 -1.30 -24.56 -15.92
C MET A 144 -1.29 -23.03 -15.82
N MET A 145 -0.35 -22.41 -16.53
CA MET A 145 -0.26 -20.96 -16.59
C MET A 145 -1.34 -20.33 -17.48
N ASN A 146 -2.06 -21.11 -18.29
CA ASN A 146 -3.10 -20.59 -19.18
C ASN A 146 -4.25 -19.95 -18.39
N GLY A 147 -4.55 -18.68 -18.70
CA GLY A 147 -5.58 -17.89 -18.04
C GLY A 147 -5.03 -16.63 -17.37
N GLU A 148 -5.74 -16.17 -16.35
CA GLU A 148 -5.47 -14.90 -15.67
C GLU A 148 -4.68 -15.15 -14.38
N ILE A 149 -3.57 -14.45 -14.23
CA ILE A 149 -2.74 -14.47 -13.02
C ILE A 149 -2.82 -13.11 -12.37
N ILE A 150 -3.26 -13.11 -11.11
CA ILE A 150 -3.39 -11.92 -10.28
C ILE A 150 -2.26 -11.92 -9.26
N SER A 151 -1.51 -10.82 -9.19
CA SER A 151 -0.41 -10.70 -8.25
C SER A 151 -0.36 -9.36 -7.54
N LEU A 152 0.19 -9.36 -6.33
CA LEU A 152 0.52 -8.16 -5.56
C LEU A 152 2.03 -8.04 -5.47
N LYS A 153 2.58 -6.88 -5.86
CA LYS A 153 4.01 -6.59 -5.77
C LYS A 153 4.38 -6.05 -4.38
N SER A 154 5.51 -6.47 -3.84
CA SER A 154 6.09 -6.00 -2.58
C SER A 154 5.08 -5.88 -1.42
N PRO A 155 4.26 -6.91 -1.15
CA PRO A 155 3.23 -6.82 -0.12
C PRO A 155 3.83 -6.57 1.27
N ARG A 156 3.15 -5.75 2.06
CA ARG A 156 3.50 -5.46 3.46
C ARG A 156 2.35 -5.77 4.40
N ARG A 157 2.67 -6.04 5.67
CA ARG A 157 1.65 -6.18 6.70
C ARG A 157 1.20 -4.81 7.20
N TYR A 158 -0.11 -4.64 7.35
CA TYR A 158 -0.71 -3.39 7.79
C TYR A 158 -2.00 -3.66 8.56
N MET A 159 -1.99 -3.39 9.87
CA MET A 159 -3.11 -3.60 10.78
C MET A 159 -3.80 -4.97 10.61
N GLY A 160 -3.00 -6.05 10.57
CA GLY A 160 -3.49 -7.42 10.46
C GLY A 160 -3.71 -7.92 9.02
N TYR A 161 -3.69 -7.02 8.04
CA TYR A 161 -3.83 -7.36 6.63
C TYR A 161 -2.47 -7.49 5.94
N VAL A 162 -2.44 -8.19 4.80
CA VAL A 162 -1.31 -8.15 3.85
C VAL A 162 -1.77 -7.33 2.65
N ILE A 163 -1.10 -6.22 2.39
CA ILE A 163 -1.53 -5.17 1.47
C ILE A 163 -0.46 -4.83 0.43
N SER A 164 -0.90 -4.32 -0.72
CA SER A 164 -0.06 -3.65 -1.70
C SER A 164 -0.90 -2.70 -2.56
N PRO A 165 -0.42 -1.50 -2.94
CA PRO A 165 -1.06 -0.68 -3.97
C PRO A 165 -0.76 -1.20 -5.39
N ALA A 166 0.30 -1.99 -5.55
CA ALA A 166 0.81 -2.44 -6.83
C ALA A 166 0.26 -3.84 -7.17
N ALA A 167 -1.02 -3.88 -7.51
CA ALA A 167 -1.64 -5.08 -8.06
C ALA A 167 -1.45 -5.17 -9.58
N SER A 168 -1.38 -6.39 -10.11
CA SER A 168 -1.32 -6.60 -11.55
C SER A 168 -2.03 -7.87 -11.99
N MET A 169 -2.56 -7.83 -13.21
CA MET A 169 -3.06 -8.98 -13.95
C MET A 169 -2.18 -9.24 -15.16
N GLU A 170 -1.84 -10.50 -15.35
CA GLU A 170 -1.20 -11.01 -16.55
C GLU A 170 -2.08 -12.11 -17.13
N VAL A 171 -2.28 -12.11 -18.44
CA VAL A 171 -3.07 -13.11 -19.16
C VAL A 171 -2.15 -13.94 -20.02
N TYR A 172 -2.23 -15.25 -19.86
CA TYR A 172 -1.37 -16.21 -20.53
C TYR A 172 -2.19 -17.17 -21.42
N MET A 173 -1.64 -17.50 -22.58
CA MET A 173 -2.16 -18.52 -23.49
C MET A 173 -0.98 -19.35 -24.01
N ASP A 174 -1.10 -20.67 -23.87
CA ASP A 174 -0.04 -21.66 -24.10
C ASP A 174 1.30 -21.30 -23.45
N GLY A 175 1.24 -20.82 -22.21
CA GLY A 175 2.40 -20.37 -21.43
C GLY A 175 3.04 -19.07 -21.93
N LYS A 176 2.46 -18.39 -22.92
CA LYS A 176 2.93 -17.09 -23.43
C LYS A 176 2.07 -15.96 -22.86
N LEU A 177 2.73 -14.89 -22.43
CA LEU A 177 2.04 -13.66 -22.01
C LEU A 177 1.39 -12.99 -23.23
N ILE A 178 0.08 -12.84 -23.20
CA ILE A 178 -0.71 -12.20 -24.29
C ILE A 178 -1.35 -10.88 -23.88
N GLY A 179 -1.39 -10.57 -22.58
CA GLY A 179 -1.92 -9.32 -22.09
C GLY A 179 -1.46 -9.02 -20.67
N ARG A 180 -1.35 -7.74 -20.33
CA ARG A 180 -1.00 -7.29 -18.98
C ARG A 180 -1.75 -6.01 -18.65
N SER A 181 -2.28 -5.92 -17.43
CA SER A 181 -2.88 -4.68 -16.95
C SER A 181 -1.81 -3.62 -16.70
N PRO A 182 -2.08 -2.33 -16.97
CA PRO A 182 -1.23 -1.27 -16.45
C PRO A 182 -1.17 -1.36 -14.91
N SER A 183 0.02 -1.25 -14.33
CA SER A 183 0.23 -1.26 -12.88
C SER A 183 0.44 0.18 -12.40
N VAL A 184 -0.41 0.66 -11.50
CA VAL A 184 -0.12 1.86 -10.72
C VAL A 184 0.76 1.44 -9.56
N ASN A 185 1.97 2.00 -9.46
CA ASN A 185 2.97 1.57 -8.47
C ASN A 185 3.10 2.54 -7.27
N TYR A 186 2.14 3.45 -7.08
CA TYR A 186 2.14 4.46 -6.01
C TYR A 186 0.94 4.30 -5.08
N SER A 187 1.15 4.47 -3.78
CA SER A 187 0.08 4.43 -2.77
C SER A 187 -0.90 5.58 -2.83
N ASP A 188 -0.40 6.76 -3.18
CA ASP A 188 -1.10 8.02 -3.17
C ASP A 188 -0.27 9.08 -3.89
N PHE A 189 -0.91 10.22 -4.15
CA PHE A 189 -0.28 11.38 -4.78
C PHE A 189 0.91 11.91 -3.98
N PHE A 190 0.87 11.86 -2.65
CA PHE A 190 1.93 12.45 -1.84
C PHE A 190 3.20 11.62 -1.92
N ALA A 191 3.08 10.29 -1.91
CA ALA A 191 4.19 9.39 -2.21
C ALA A 191 4.75 9.64 -3.62
N TYR A 192 3.89 9.83 -4.63
CA TYR A 192 4.30 10.17 -5.99
C TYR A 192 5.08 11.50 -6.07
N ALA A 193 4.52 12.57 -5.49
CA ALA A 193 5.11 13.89 -5.51
C ALA A 193 6.42 13.94 -4.72
N ASN A 194 6.52 13.16 -3.64
CA ASN A 194 7.72 13.08 -2.82
C ASN A 194 8.83 12.23 -3.49
N HIS A 195 8.47 11.15 -4.21
CA HIS A 195 9.39 10.24 -4.88
C HIS A 195 10.42 10.95 -5.79
N TYR A 196 10.01 11.97 -6.53
CA TYR A 196 10.90 12.69 -7.44
C TYR A 196 11.72 13.80 -6.77
N SER A 197 11.42 14.14 -5.52
CA SER A 197 12.20 15.13 -4.77
C SER A 197 13.45 14.51 -4.12
N ASN A 198 13.44 13.18 -3.86
CA ASN A 198 14.55 12.43 -3.28
C ASN A 198 14.40 10.92 -3.59
N VAL A 199 15.03 10.35 -4.63
CA VAL A 199 15.24 8.89 -4.66
C VAL A 199 16.59 8.50 -5.29
N LEU A 200 17.42 7.90 -4.42
CA LEU A 200 18.47 6.94 -4.73
C LEU A 200 18.06 5.47 -4.46
N ASP A 201 16.91 5.16 -3.84
CA ASP A 201 16.48 3.76 -3.53
C ASP A 201 14.95 3.54 -3.57
N GLY A 202 14.47 2.40 -4.13
CA GLY A 202 13.05 2.16 -4.43
C GLY A 202 12.37 0.88 -3.88
N GLU A 203 11.03 0.90 -3.95
CA GLU A 203 9.91 -0.04 -3.60
C GLU A 203 9.72 -0.41 -2.10
N TRP A 204 8.48 -0.64 -1.63
CA TRP A 204 7.64 0.21 -0.75
C TRP A 204 7.09 1.52 -1.33
N TYR A 205 6.83 1.39 -2.63
CA TYR A 205 5.73 1.96 -3.41
C TYR A 205 5.45 3.49 -3.43
N HIS A 206 6.35 4.46 -3.43
CA HIS A 206 7.80 4.55 -3.25
C HIS A 206 8.01 5.84 -2.45
N ASP A 207 8.03 5.66 -1.14
CA ASP A 207 8.14 6.64 -0.06
C ASP A 207 6.80 7.14 0.53
N VAL A 208 6.00 6.18 1.04
CA VAL A 208 4.79 6.43 1.86
C VAL A 208 5.10 7.30 3.08
N SER A 209 6.27 7.13 3.69
CA SER A 209 6.68 7.89 4.88
C SER A 209 6.90 9.35 4.51
N GLY A 210 7.64 9.59 3.42
CA GLY A 210 7.82 10.93 2.86
C GLY A 210 6.51 11.53 2.36
N GLY A 211 5.63 10.73 1.73
CA GLY A 211 4.29 11.16 1.35
C GLY A 211 3.42 11.57 2.55
N ALA A 212 3.43 10.80 3.63
CA ALA A 212 2.74 11.15 4.88
C ALA A 212 3.32 12.45 5.47
N ARG A 213 4.64 12.61 5.48
CA ARG A 213 5.27 13.87 5.93
C ARG A 213 4.86 15.05 5.05
N LEU A 214 4.84 14.88 3.73
CA LEU A 214 4.38 15.91 2.78
C LEU A 214 2.93 16.32 3.04
N LEU A 215 2.04 15.37 3.33
CA LEU A 215 0.66 15.65 3.75
C LEU A 215 0.63 16.54 5.01
N GLY A 216 1.50 16.24 5.99
CA GLY A 216 1.66 17.06 7.20
C GLY A 216 2.16 18.48 6.90
N VAL A 217 3.16 18.61 6.03
CA VAL A 217 3.69 19.93 5.62
C VAL A 217 2.62 20.76 4.93
N LEU A 218 1.85 20.18 4.01
CA LEU A 218 0.76 20.87 3.31
C LEU A 218 -0.34 21.32 4.28
N GLN A 219 -0.67 20.49 5.27
CA GLN A 219 -1.57 20.90 6.35
C GLN A 219 -1.01 22.08 7.15
N GLY A 220 0.29 22.06 7.46
CA GLY A 220 0.97 23.16 8.14
C GLY A 220 1.01 24.46 7.32
N MET A 221 1.04 24.38 5.98
CA MET A 221 0.93 25.57 5.12
C MET A 221 -0.50 26.12 5.09
N ASN A 222 -1.51 25.26 5.25
CA ASN A 222 -2.92 25.64 5.25
C ASN A 222 -3.41 26.18 6.62
N THR A 223 -2.57 26.12 7.66
CA THR A 223 -2.95 26.46 9.03
C THR A 223 -1.91 27.33 9.72
N MET A 224 -2.33 28.31 10.52
CA MET A 224 -1.40 29.06 11.37
C MET A 224 -1.19 28.31 12.68
N ILE A 225 0.02 27.80 12.93
CA ILE A 225 0.41 27.28 14.24
C ILE A 225 1.09 28.39 15.05
N HIS A 226 0.66 28.57 16.30
CA HIS A 226 1.26 29.55 17.19
C HIS A 226 2.52 29.00 17.87
N ALA A 227 3.51 29.88 18.10
CA ALA A 227 4.77 29.51 18.76
C ALA A 227 4.62 28.91 20.17
N LYS A 228 3.42 29.06 20.79
CA LYS A 228 3.07 28.54 22.12
C LYS A 228 2.34 27.20 22.10
N THR A 229 2.10 26.60 20.93
CA THR A 229 1.38 25.33 20.83
C THR A 229 2.15 24.22 21.56
N SER A 230 1.47 23.58 22.51
CA SER A 230 2.01 22.43 23.24
C SER A 230 2.07 21.21 22.31
N GLU A 231 3.00 20.28 22.55
CA GLU A 231 3.07 19.07 21.72
C GLU A 231 1.84 18.19 21.96
N LYS A 232 1.09 17.91 20.89
CA LYS A 232 -0.06 17.02 20.88
C LYS A 232 0.18 15.88 19.91
N THR A 233 -0.25 14.69 20.30
CA THR A 233 -0.18 13.50 19.44
C THR A 233 -1.52 12.79 19.44
N PHE A 234 -2.00 12.41 18.26
CA PHE A 234 -3.25 11.69 18.09
C PHE A 234 -3.17 10.75 16.88
N SER A 235 -4.03 9.73 16.86
CA SER A 235 -4.08 8.74 15.79
C SER A 235 -5.39 8.86 15.04
N VAL A 236 -5.34 8.78 13.71
CA VAL A 236 -6.52 8.93 12.85
C VAL A 236 -6.61 7.80 11.82
N LEU A 237 -7.84 7.51 11.40
CA LEU A 237 -8.14 6.70 10.22
C LEU A 237 -8.60 7.66 9.12
N LEU A 238 -7.79 7.82 8.07
CA LEU A 238 -8.19 8.46 6.82
C LEU A 238 -8.87 7.44 5.93
N TYR A 239 -9.99 7.79 5.29
CA TYR A 239 -10.67 6.90 4.36
C TYR A 239 -11.50 7.64 3.31
N ALA A 240 -11.76 6.95 2.20
CA ALA A 240 -12.67 7.42 1.16
C ALA A 240 -14.14 7.33 1.59
N LYS A 241 -14.88 8.44 1.50
CA LYS A 241 -16.35 8.47 1.54
C LYS A 241 -16.87 8.10 0.15
N THR A 242 -17.53 6.95 0.03
CA THR A 242 -18.23 6.54 -1.20
C THR A 242 -19.69 7.00 -1.14
N TYR A 243 -20.08 7.91 -2.03
CA TYR A 243 -21.47 8.31 -2.19
C TYR A 243 -22.13 7.46 -3.29
N PRO A 244 -23.23 6.73 -3.01
CA PRO A 244 -23.84 5.78 -3.95
C PRO A 244 -24.22 6.37 -5.33
N ARG A 245 -24.36 7.70 -5.43
CA ARG A 245 -24.79 8.40 -6.65
C ARG A 245 -23.72 9.31 -7.27
N SER A 246 -22.54 9.43 -6.67
CA SER A 246 -21.47 10.29 -7.16
C SER A 246 -20.28 9.47 -7.63
N LYS A 247 -19.77 9.79 -8.81
CA LYS A 247 -18.46 9.27 -9.26
C LYS A 247 -17.29 9.95 -8.55
N ARG A 248 -17.54 11.01 -7.77
CA ARG A 248 -16.51 11.74 -7.02
C ARG A 248 -16.24 11.03 -5.70
N VAL A 249 -14.98 10.66 -5.50
CA VAL A 249 -14.48 10.19 -4.21
C VAL A 249 -14.07 11.41 -3.41
N THR A 250 -14.54 11.52 -2.17
CA THR A 250 -14.02 12.49 -1.19
C THR A 250 -13.39 11.74 -0.04
N TYR A 251 -12.51 12.38 0.70
CA TYR A 251 -11.87 11.77 1.87
C TYR A 251 -12.43 12.36 3.15
N THR A 252 -12.18 11.68 4.25
CA THR A 252 -12.42 12.19 5.61
C THR A 252 -11.45 11.50 6.56
N ILE A 253 -11.44 11.94 7.81
CA ILE A 253 -10.74 11.27 8.89
C ILE A 253 -11.64 11.07 10.11
N ASP A 254 -11.41 9.98 10.82
CA ASP A 254 -11.93 9.74 12.16
C ASP A 254 -10.79 9.69 13.18
N LEU A 255 -11.00 10.30 14.34
CA LEU A 255 -10.09 10.21 15.47
C LEU A 255 -10.19 8.80 16.07
N LEU A 256 -9.04 8.13 16.22
CA LEU A 256 -8.92 6.81 16.83
C LEU A 256 -8.39 6.91 18.26
N LEU A 257 -7.39 7.77 18.47
CA LEU A 257 -6.81 8.04 19.78
C LEU A 257 -6.45 9.52 19.89
N PRO A 258 -6.56 10.14 21.08
CA PRO A 258 -7.12 9.56 22.31
C PRO A 258 -8.65 9.38 22.24
N ASN A 259 -9.21 8.47 23.04
CA ASN A 259 -10.67 8.26 23.10
C ASN A 259 -11.42 9.49 23.64
N ASN A 260 -10.77 10.23 24.55
CA ASN A 260 -11.28 11.46 25.15
C ASN A 260 -10.25 12.57 24.89
N PRO A 261 -10.26 13.21 23.72
CA PRO A 261 -9.36 14.31 23.42
C PRO A 261 -9.66 15.53 24.30
N ASP A 262 -8.62 16.29 24.63
CA ASP A 262 -8.82 17.63 25.18
C ASP A 262 -9.25 18.61 24.06
N LYS A 263 -9.79 19.77 24.45
CA LYS A 263 -10.29 20.78 23.50
C LYS A 263 -9.25 21.24 22.49
N GLU A 264 -7.97 21.28 22.88
CA GLU A 264 -6.88 21.67 21.97
C GLU A 264 -6.67 20.58 20.90
N THR A 265 -6.66 19.31 21.31
CA THR A 265 -6.56 18.15 20.41
C THR A 265 -7.76 18.04 19.49
N GLU A 266 -8.97 18.30 19.98
CA GLU A 266 -10.20 18.35 19.15
C GLU A 266 -10.10 19.42 18.07
N ASN A 267 -9.67 20.64 18.42
CA ASN A 267 -9.52 21.73 17.46
C ASN A 267 -8.48 21.40 16.38
N LEU A 268 -7.34 20.82 16.78
CA LEU A 268 -6.31 20.36 15.84
C LEU A 268 -6.86 19.24 14.93
N PHE A 269 -7.53 18.24 15.49
CA PHE A 269 -8.15 17.18 14.71
C PHE A 269 -9.14 17.74 13.67
N MET A 270 -10.02 18.65 14.07
CA MET A 270 -10.97 19.28 13.14
C MET A 270 -10.27 20.06 12.04
N SER A 271 -9.19 20.79 12.37
CA SER A 271 -8.39 21.49 11.37
C SER A 271 -7.75 20.54 10.34
N LEU A 272 -7.25 19.37 10.78
CA LEU A 272 -6.75 18.35 9.86
C LEU A 272 -7.87 17.73 9.03
N LYS A 273 -9.05 17.52 9.64
CA LYS A 273 -10.21 16.98 8.96
C LYS A 273 -10.66 17.88 7.82
N ASP A 274 -10.79 19.18 8.06
CA ASP A 274 -11.19 20.14 7.05
C ASP A 274 -10.23 20.14 5.84
N PHE A 275 -8.93 20.06 6.11
CA PHE A 275 -7.92 19.91 5.06
C PHE A 275 -8.06 18.61 4.28
N VAL A 276 -8.21 17.47 4.95
CA VAL A 276 -8.39 16.17 4.27
C VAL A 276 -9.67 16.15 3.43
N GLU A 277 -10.75 16.75 3.92
CA GLU A 277 -12.02 16.84 3.18
C GLU A 277 -11.93 17.77 1.96
N SER A 278 -10.95 18.69 1.94
CA SER A 278 -10.66 19.55 0.78
C SER A 278 -9.83 18.88 -0.32
N LEU A 279 -9.23 17.72 -0.03
CA LEU A 279 -8.33 17.05 -0.98
C LEU A 279 -9.06 16.65 -2.27
N PRO A 280 -8.42 16.80 -3.45
CA PRO A 280 -8.99 16.39 -4.72
C PRO A 280 -9.36 14.91 -4.76
N SER A 281 -10.38 14.56 -5.55
CA SER A 281 -10.71 13.14 -5.78
C SER A 281 -9.51 12.41 -6.36
N LYS A 282 -9.33 11.14 -5.97
CA LYS A 282 -8.24 10.25 -6.39
C LYS A 282 -6.85 10.55 -5.79
N SER A 283 -6.72 11.44 -4.80
CA SER A 283 -5.43 11.62 -4.10
C SER A 283 -4.86 10.36 -3.47
N PHE A 284 -5.68 9.36 -3.12
CA PHE A 284 -5.25 8.09 -2.57
C PHE A 284 -5.71 6.93 -3.46
N ALA A 285 -4.79 6.01 -3.78
CA ALA A 285 -5.15 4.74 -4.39
C ALA A 285 -5.61 3.75 -3.30
N PRO A 286 -6.50 2.79 -3.59
CA PRO A 286 -6.78 1.73 -2.62
C PRO A 286 -5.56 0.82 -2.46
N TYR A 287 -5.43 0.19 -1.29
CA TYR A 287 -4.58 -0.98 -1.17
C TYR A 287 -5.37 -2.24 -1.52
N TYR A 288 -4.75 -3.12 -2.29
CA TYR A 288 -5.22 -4.44 -2.61
C TYR A 288 -4.73 -5.41 -1.54
N THR A 289 -5.63 -6.27 -1.06
CA THR A 289 -5.31 -7.24 -0.02
C THR A 289 -5.21 -8.65 -0.58
N THR A 290 -4.50 -9.53 0.12
CA THR A 290 -4.34 -10.93 -0.31
C THR A 290 -5.63 -11.75 -0.25
N ASP A 291 -6.64 -11.30 0.49
CA ASP A 291 -8.00 -11.86 0.54
C ASP A 291 -8.95 -11.22 -0.49
N LEU A 292 -8.39 -10.56 -1.53
CA LEU A 292 -9.14 -10.01 -2.67
C LEU A 292 -10.15 -8.91 -2.29
N ARG A 293 -9.82 -8.09 -1.29
CA ARG A 293 -10.59 -6.90 -0.90
C ARG A 293 -9.82 -5.61 -1.14
N LEU A 294 -10.55 -4.51 -1.23
CA LEU A 294 -9.97 -3.17 -1.28
C LEU A 294 -9.93 -2.57 0.12
N MET A 295 -8.79 -2.04 0.52
CA MET A 295 -8.64 -1.17 1.68
C MET A 295 -8.53 0.27 1.19
N THR A 296 -9.55 1.08 1.48
CA THR A 296 -9.66 2.46 0.99
C THR A 296 -9.20 3.50 2.01
N GLY A 297 -8.59 3.07 3.12
CA GLY A 297 -8.10 3.93 4.17
C GLY A 297 -6.63 3.78 4.52
N ARG A 298 -6.17 4.67 5.40
CA ARG A 298 -4.81 4.78 5.95
C ARG A 298 -4.88 5.12 7.43
N TYR A 299 -4.03 4.52 8.22
CA TYR A 299 -3.85 4.85 9.63
C TYR A 299 -2.64 5.77 9.76
N TYR A 300 -2.85 6.93 10.37
CA TYR A 300 -1.80 7.90 10.61
C TYR A 300 -1.65 8.21 12.09
N LYS A 301 -0.40 8.36 12.52
CA LYS A 301 -0.04 9.04 13.76
C LYS A 301 0.30 10.49 13.42
N VAL A 302 -0.35 11.42 14.09
CA VAL A 302 -0.19 12.85 13.90
C VAL A 302 0.43 13.44 15.15
N THR A 303 1.50 14.22 14.99
CA THR A 303 2.12 15.00 16.06
C THR A 303 2.17 16.46 15.64
N VAL A 304 1.66 17.35 16.48
CA VAL A 304 1.65 18.80 16.25
C VAL A 304 2.38 19.49 17.39
N ASN A 305 3.30 20.39 17.07
CA ASN A 305 3.94 21.26 18.04
C ASN A 305 4.30 22.59 17.39
N LYS A 306 5.04 23.46 18.09
CA LYS A 306 5.51 24.76 17.59
C LYS A 306 6.26 24.72 16.24
N CYS A 307 6.75 23.56 15.81
CA CYS A 307 7.49 23.39 14.56
C CYS A 307 6.60 23.00 13.37
N GLY A 308 5.35 22.61 13.58
CA GLY A 308 4.47 22.20 12.50
C GLY A 308 3.67 20.94 12.79
N TRP A 309 3.17 20.35 11.71
CA TRP A 309 2.49 19.07 11.68
C TRP A 309 3.43 17.98 11.17
N LEU A 310 3.54 16.89 11.91
CA LEU A 310 4.19 15.66 11.48
C LEU A 310 3.13 14.58 11.36
N ILE A 311 3.00 13.98 10.18
CA ILE A 311 2.13 12.84 9.93
C ILE A 311 3.01 11.65 9.56
N GLN A 312 2.75 10.50 10.20
CA GLN A 312 3.47 9.25 10.00
C GLN A 312 2.47 8.13 9.72
N ASP A 313 2.70 7.35 8.67
CA ASP A 313 1.90 6.15 8.38
C ASP A 313 2.30 5.02 9.34
N TYR A 314 1.30 4.37 9.94
CA TYR A 314 1.52 3.19 10.78
C TYR A 314 2.13 1.99 10.02
N LEU A 315 2.24 2.05 8.70
CA LEU A 315 2.94 1.04 7.91
C LEU A 315 4.45 1.01 8.22
N ASP A 316 5.01 2.14 8.66
CA ASP A 316 6.45 2.33 8.92
C ASP A 316 6.77 2.65 10.40
N LEU A 317 5.80 2.50 11.32
CA LEU A 317 5.97 2.73 12.77
C LEU A 317 6.19 1.43 13.53
#